data_AF-A0A0D8XX54-F1
#
_entry.id   AF-A0A0D8XX54-F1
#
_cell.length_a   1.000
_cell.length_b   1.000
_cell.length_c   1.000
_cell.angle_alpha   90.00
_cell.angle_beta   90.00
_cell.angle_gamma   90.00
#
_symmetry.space_group_name_H-M   'P 1'
#
loop_
_entity.id
_entity.type
_entity.pdbx_description
1 polymer ?
#
loop_
_entity_poly.entity_id
_entity_poly.type
_entity_poly.pdbx_seq_one_letter_code
_entity_poly.pdbx_strand_id
1 'polypeptide(L)'
;MASKSVASAGFQKCCVCISKDFDMIHIAALRYEYDDSTLTKLDSAHVLTKEAYVLFYQKRPSTTVEAARRKAVEMISSEKIVKAHQKSQVYISSEWLLKLSTFSDPGPVTNYSFLCRHGRLLPRRVDHLSSLCTAVPADLGHYLLHKFGGGPVVSELHHCLVCDKHWRWLQEKRAVEKLRFKQLDDAIRSTLYSGSVESLYSSYLPPSLISRTWFMSWEKFVNNPCSEPPGPVDNTVLLYKAKDGTERLKPLSNFMRIERELYIFLRAIYGGGPEVFLMDDPQWTESELSEVLSEVEKKMWKSNSNMYCISQFIL
;
A
#
# COMPACT_ATOMS: atom_id res chain seq x y z
N MET A 1 22.33 37.60 -37.02
CA MET A 1 23.44 36.75 -37.50
C MET A 1 23.43 35.47 -36.70
N ALA A 2 22.85 34.40 -37.26
CA ALA A 2 22.79 33.08 -36.65
C ALA A 2 23.71 32.16 -37.46
N SER A 3 24.83 31.76 -36.88
CA SER A 3 25.74 30.76 -37.45
C SER A 3 25.40 29.38 -36.87
N LYS A 4 25.15 28.45 -37.80
CA LYS A 4 24.93 26.99 -37.74
C LYS A 4 25.59 26.29 -36.54
N SER A 5 24.98 25.26 -35.94
CA SER A 5 24.99 23.90 -36.49
C SER A 5 23.81 23.07 -35.99
N VAL A 6 22.93 22.67 -36.91
CA VAL A 6 22.10 21.48 -36.73
C VAL A 6 22.98 20.31 -37.13
N ALA A 7 23.59 19.65 -36.14
CA ALA A 7 24.11 18.32 -36.36
C ALA A 7 22.90 17.38 -36.39
N SER A 8 22.59 16.84 -37.57
CA SER A 8 21.77 15.64 -37.71
C SER A 8 22.54 14.46 -37.10
N ALA A 9 22.51 14.35 -35.77
CA ALA A 9 22.92 13.12 -35.11
C ALA A 9 21.78 12.12 -35.30
N GLY A 10 21.98 11.12 -36.16
CA GLY A 10 21.15 9.91 -36.13
C GLY A 10 21.28 9.31 -34.74
N PHE A 11 20.21 9.32 -33.96
CA PHE A 11 20.23 8.86 -32.58
C PHE A 11 19.97 7.36 -32.54
N GLN A 12 20.99 6.61 -32.14
CA GLN A 12 20.98 5.16 -32.04
C GLN A 12 20.27 4.72 -30.76
N LYS A 13 19.03 4.18 -30.86
CA LYS A 13 18.33 3.51 -29.75
C LYS A 13 18.54 1.99 -29.87
N CYS A 14 19.30 1.40 -28.96
CA CYS A 14 19.35 -0.06 -28.80
C CYS A 14 18.34 -0.47 -27.71
N CYS A 15 17.29 -1.20 -28.09
CA CYS A 15 16.38 -1.85 -27.14
C CYS A 15 16.69 -3.34 -27.06
N VAL A 16 16.86 -3.88 -25.85
CA VAL A 16 16.93 -5.32 -25.62
C VAL A 16 15.53 -5.84 -25.36
N CYS A 17 14.92 -6.50 -26.34
CA CYS A 17 13.67 -7.24 -26.15
C CYS A 17 13.99 -8.68 -25.73
N ILE A 18 13.53 -9.09 -24.55
CA ILE A 18 13.55 -10.49 -24.11
C ILE A 18 12.16 -11.05 -24.41
N SER A 19 12.00 -11.82 -25.49
CA SER A 19 10.79 -12.63 -25.67
C SER A 19 10.85 -13.79 -24.68
N LYS A 20 9.81 -13.93 -23.85
CA LYS A 20 9.56 -15.12 -23.05
C LYS A 20 8.52 -15.96 -23.78
N ASP A 21 8.95 -16.75 -24.74
CA ASP A 21 8.18 -17.90 -25.19
C ASP A 21 8.82 -19.16 -24.60
N PHE A 22 8.03 -19.83 -23.78
CA PHE A 22 8.29 -21.19 -23.30
C PHE A 22 8.36 -22.11 -24.53
N ASP A 23 9.55 -22.57 -24.89
CA ASP A 23 9.85 -23.99 -25.05
C ASP A 23 11.33 -24.22 -25.38
N MET A 24 11.81 -25.35 -24.89
CA MET A 24 13.20 -25.76 -24.79
C MET A 24 13.90 -25.91 -26.16
N ILE A 25 14.67 -24.91 -26.61
CA ILE A 25 15.77 -24.97 -27.60
C ILE A 25 16.62 -23.69 -27.43
N HIS A 26 17.95 -23.80 -27.55
CA HIS A 26 18.95 -22.71 -27.50
C HIS A 26 18.40 -21.28 -27.71
N ILE A 27 18.29 -20.51 -26.64
CA ILE A 27 17.93 -19.08 -26.70
C ILE A 27 19.13 -18.33 -27.32
N ALA A 28 19.11 -18.18 -28.64
CA ALA A 28 19.92 -17.16 -29.28
C ALA A 28 19.35 -15.80 -28.85
N ALA A 29 20.02 -15.12 -27.92
CA ALA A 29 19.68 -13.74 -27.56
C ALA A 29 19.96 -12.83 -28.76
N LEU A 30 18.96 -12.65 -29.62
CA LEU A 30 19.02 -11.78 -30.78
C LEU A 30 18.89 -10.32 -30.32
N ARG A 31 19.88 -9.49 -30.67
CA ARG A 31 19.88 -8.05 -30.33
C ARG A 31 19.45 -7.25 -31.55
N TYR A 32 18.60 -6.24 -31.34
CA TYR A 32 18.08 -5.40 -32.40
C TYR A 32 18.32 -3.92 -32.08
N GLU A 33 18.64 -3.17 -33.11
CA GLU A 33 18.62 -1.71 -33.15
C GLU A 33 17.26 -1.25 -33.67
N TYR A 34 16.67 -0.26 -33.01
CA TYR A 34 15.42 0.34 -33.44
C TYR A 34 15.64 1.83 -33.69
N ASP A 35 15.68 2.22 -34.95
CA ASP A 35 15.50 3.61 -35.35
C ASP A 35 14.02 3.80 -35.70
N ASP A 36 13.42 4.96 -35.49
CA ASP A 36 11.95 5.19 -35.42
C ASP A 36 11.15 4.72 -36.68
N SER A 37 11.82 4.23 -37.73
CA SER A 37 11.25 3.58 -38.92
C SER A 37 11.89 2.25 -39.35
N THR A 38 12.94 1.76 -38.69
CA THR A 38 13.68 0.53 -39.09
C THR A 38 14.14 -0.32 -37.92
N LEU A 39 14.07 -1.64 -38.10
CA LEU A 39 14.55 -2.64 -37.14
C LEU A 39 15.74 -3.38 -37.76
N THR A 40 16.93 -3.24 -37.17
CA THR A 40 18.16 -3.88 -37.69
C THR A 40 18.70 -4.87 -36.66
N LYS A 41 18.97 -6.12 -37.08
CA LYS A 41 19.59 -7.11 -36.19
C LYS A 41 21.07 -6.79 -36.03
N LEU A 42 21.54 -6.70 -34.78
CA LEU A 42 22.92 -6.42 -34.43
C LEU A 42 23.65 -7.67 -33.93
N ASP A 43 24.95 -7.74 -34.24
CA ASP A 43 25.85 -8.75 -33.68
C ASP A 43 26.30 -8.38 -32.26
N SER A 44 26.63 -9.40 -31.47
CA SER A 44 27.05 -9.26 -30.08
C SER A 44 28.37 -8.50 -29.93
N ALA A 45 29.32 -8.67 -30.84
CA ALA A 45 30.58 -7.92 -30.80
C ALA A 45 30.34 -6.42 -30.98
N HIS A 46 29.39 -6.04 -31.85
CA HIS A 46 29.03 -4.64 -32.06
C HIS A 46 28.47 -4.00 -30.78
N VAL A 47 27.58 -4.69 -30.07
CA VAL A 47 26.98 -4.16 -28.83
C VAL A 47 28.02 -4.00 -27.71
N LEU A 48 29.01 -4.90 -27.63
CA LEU A 48 30.11 -4.80 -26.66
C LEU A 48 31.04 -3.60 -26.91
N THR A 49 31.08 -3.07 -28.13
CA THR A 49 31.81 -1.83 -28.46
C THR A 49 31.03 -0.55 -28.13
N LYS A 50 29.78 -0.67 -27.65
CA LYS A 50 28.92 0.47 -27.33
C LYS A 50 28.77 0.62 -25.82
N GLU A 51 28.92 1.84 -25.35
CA GLU A 51 28.60 2.19 -23.96
C GLU A 51 27.13 2.58 -23.87
N ALA A 52 26.47 2.16 -22.79
CA ALA A 52 25.15 2.66 -22.48
C ALA A 52 25.28 4.14 -22.11
N TYR A 53 24.53 5.00 -22.80
CA TYR A 53 24.43 6.41 -22.47
C TYR A 53 22.97 6.73 -22.11
N VAL A 54 22.80 7.66 -21.17
CA VAL A 54 21.48 8.16 -20.78
C VAL A 54 21.33 9.57 -21.34
N LEU A 55 20.32 9.78 -22.18
CA LEU A 55 19.98 11.10 -22.68
C LEU A 55 19.05 11.79 -21.69
N PHE A 56 19.47 12.95 -21.19
CA PHE A 56 18.63 13.82 -20.38
C PHE A 56 17.98 14.88 -21.28
N TYR A 57 16.66 14.77 -21.48
CA TYR A 57 15.88 15.80 -22.13
C TYR A 57 15.23 16.69 -21.07
N GLN A 58 15.51 17.99 -21.13
CA GLN A 58 14.82 18.97 -20.29
C GLN A 58 13.81 19.74 -21.13
N LYS A 59 12.52 19.50 -20.88
CA LYS A 59 11.47 20.34 -21.45
C LYS A 59 11.62 21.75 -20.89
N ARG A 60 11.73 22.76 -21.76
CA ARG A 60 11.82 24.15 -21.33
C ARG A 60 10.46 24.62 -20.81
N PRO A 61 10.41 25.42 -19.73
CA PRO A 61 9.19 26.07 -19.29
C PRO A 61 8.60 26.92 -20.42
N SER A 62 7.27 26.97 -20.51
CA SER A 62 6.63 27.92 -21.42
C SER A 62 6.90 29.36 -20.96
N THR A 63 6.87 30.31 -21.90
CA THR A 63 6.97 31.75 -21.58
C THR A 63 5.94 32.19 -20.55
N THR A 64 4.78 31.53 -20.55
CA THR A 64 3.69 31.76 -19.60
C THR A 64 4.04 31.34 -18.18
N VAL A 65 4.66 30.17 -18.01
CA VAL A 65 5.11 29.69 -16.69
C VAL A 65 6.23 30.57 -16.16
N GLU A 66 7.18 30.96 -17.02
CA GLU A 66 8.30 31.81 -16.62
C GLU A 66 7.84 33.23 -16.23
N ALA A 67 6.87 33.79 -16.97
CA ALA A 67 6.22 35.04 -16.58
C ALA A 67 5.49 34.92 -15.24
N ALA A 68 4.82 33.80 -14.98
CA ALA A 68 4.15 33.57 -13.72
C ALA A 68 5.12 33.45 -12.53
N ARG A 69 6.29 32.83 -12.71
CA ARG A 69 7.36 32.78 -11.69
C ARG A 69 7.88 34.16 -11.35
N ARG A 70 8.23 34.96 -12.37
CA ARG A 70 8.71 36.34 -12.16
C ARG A 70 7.69 37.18 -11.41
N LYS A 71 6.42 37.10 -11.83
CA LYS A 71 5.33 37.82 -11.16
C LYS A 71 5.13 37.35 -9.71
N ALA A 72 5.25 36.06 -9.43
CA ALA A 72 5.18 35.55 -8.06
C ALA A 72 6.29 36.13 -7.16
N VAL A 73 7.52 36.19 -7.66
CA VAL A 73 8.67 36.77 -6.93
C VAL A 73 8.49 38.28 -6.71
N GLU A 74 7.97 39.00 -7.71
CA GLU A 74 7.64 40.42 -7.62
C GLU A 74 6.60 40.67 -6.52
N MET A 75 5.50 39.92 -6.50
CA MET A 75 4.43 40.05 -5.50
C MET A 75 4.93 39.81 -4.07
N ILE A 76 5.82 38.83 -3.87
CA ILE A 76 6.46 38.58 -2.57
C ILE A 76 7.33 39.77 -2.15
N SER A 77 8.01 40.40 -3.10
CA SER A 77 8.94 41.51 -2.84
C SER A 77 8.21 42.81 -2.57
N SER A 78 7.15 43.12 -3.34
CA SER A 78 6.30 44.30 -3.15
C SER A 78 5.61 44.29 -1.80
N GLU A 79 5.23 43.11 -1.30
CA GLU A 79 4.55 43.02 0.00
C GLU A 79 5.44 43.24 1.22
N LYS A 80 6.75 42.98 1.10
CA LYS A 80 7.68 43.34 2.17
C LYS A 80 7.66 44.85 2.46
N ILE A 81 7.25 45.67 1.48
CA ILE A 81 7.18 47.13 1.54
C ILE A 81 5.89 47.62 2.23
N VAL A 82 4.78 46.86 2.16
CA VAL A 82 3.41 47.30 2.57
C VAL A 82 3.04 46.91 4.03
N LYS A 83 4.00 46.39 4.81
CA LYS A 83 3.87 45.64 6.09
C LYS A 83 3.13 46.28 7.32
N ALA A 84 2.21 47.23 7.18
CA ALA A 84 1.61 47.93 8.33
C ALA A 84 0.14 47.57 8.70
N HIS A 85 -0.66 46.92 7.86
CA HIS A 85 -2.07 46.62 8.17
C HIS A 85 -2.41 45.13 7.98
N GLN A 86 -3.37 44.63 8.78
CA GLN A 86 -3.68 43.20 9.01
C GLN A 86 -3.59 42.32 7.75
N LYS A 87 -2.72 41.31 7.81
CA LYS A 87 -2.27 40.50 6.68
C LYS A 87 -3.22 39.33 6.44
N SER A 88 -3.98 39.37 5.35
CA SER A 88 -4.65 38.18 4.83
C SER A 88 -3.62 37.26 4.16
N GLN A 89 -3.56 36.02 4.60
CA GLN A 89 -2.66 34.99 4.06
C GLN A 89 -3.46 33.75 3.71
N VAL A 90 -2.93 32.98 2.76
CA VAL A 90 -3.45 31.66 2.38
C VAL A 90 -2.30 30.67 2.36
N TYR A 91 -2.62 29.38 2.48
CA TYR A 91 -1.65 28.31 2.53
C TYR A 91 -1.62 27.57 1.19
N ILE A 92 -0.42 27.39 0.67
CA ILE A 92 -0.16 26.61 -0.55
C ILE A 92 0.79 25.47 -0.23
N SER A 93 0.58 24.33 -0.88
CA SER A 93 1.48 23.17 -0.81
C SER A 93 2.91 23.57 -1.16
N SER A 94 3.84 23.29 -0.24
CA SER A 94 5.27 23.50 -0.48
C SER A 94 5.77 22.63 -1.64
N GLU A 95 5.20 21.43 -1.81
CA GLU A 95 5.47 20.56 -2.95
C GLU A 95 5.02 21.21 -4.28
N TRP A 96 3.84 21.83 -4.30
CA TRP A 96 3.38 22.52 -5.50
C TRP A 96 4.21 23.78 -5.81
N LEU A 97 4.62 24.54 -4.79
CA LEU A 97 5.53 25.67 -4.99
C LEU A 97 6.91 25.21 -5.52
N LEU A 98 7.40 24.05 -5.08
CA LEU A 98 8.60 23.44 -5.62
C LEU A 98 8.41 23.02 -7.08
N LYS A 99 7.25 22.45 -7.43
CA LYS A 99 6.90 22.17 -8.84
C LYS A 99 6.87 23.46 -9.66
N LEU A 100 6.28 24.53 -9.14
CA LEU A 100 6.27 25.83 -9.81
C LEU A 100 7.69 26.31 -10.10
N SER A 101 8.64 26.19 -9.17
CA SER A 101 10.01 26.67 -9.35
C SER A 101 10.86 25.77 -10.27
N THR A 102 10.60 24.46 -10.30
CA THR A 102 11.47 23.49 -10.98
C THR A 102 10.90 22.91 -12.27
N PHE A 103 9.58 22.72 -12.37
CA PHE A 103 8.96 21.98 -13.49
C PHE A 103 8.59 22.92 -14.64
N SER A 104 8.70 22.42 -15.88
CA SER A 104 8.25 23.17 -17.07
C SER A 104 6.75 23.38 -17.13
N ASP A 105 6.01 22.50 -16.48
CA ASP A 105 4.57 22.59 -16.24
C ASP A 105 4.30 22.05 -14.82
N PRO A 106 3.97 22.93 -13.85
CA PRO A 106 3.67 22.50 -12.48
C PRO A 106 2.30 21.82 -12.34
N GLY A 107 1.43 21.92 -13.34
CA GLY A 107 0.03 21.49 -13.27
C GLY A 107 -0.82 22.36 -12.33
N PRO A 108 -2.10 21.97 -12.13
CA PRO A 108 -3.03 22.69 -11.25
C PRO A 108 -2.56 22.77 -9.81
N VAL A 109 -2.89 23.85 -9.11
CA VAL A 109 -2.60 24.00 -7.67
C VAL A 109 -3.35 22.92 -6.90
N THR A 110 -2.65 22.19 -6.03
CA THR A 110 -3.25 21.19 -5.15
C THR A 110 -2.71 21.33 -3.73
N ASN A 111 -3.64 21.41 -2.77
CA ASN A 111 -3.31 21.51 -1.34
C ASN A 111 -3.53 20.19 -0.58
N TYR A 112 -3.82 19.10 -1.30
CA TYR A 112 -4.02 17.77 -0.72
C TYR A 112 -2.73 17.10 -0.21
N SER A 113 -1.57 17.75 -0.34
CA SER A 113 -0.34 17.33 0.36
C SER A 113 -0.43 17.56 1.88
N PHE A 114 -1.34 18.40 2.36
CA PHE A 114 -1.60 18.57 3.81
C PHE A 114 -3.09 18.50 4.17
N LEU A 115 -3.99 18.62 3.19
CA LEU A 115 -5.42 18.43 3.39
C LEU A 115 -5.89 16.99 3.16
N CYS A 116 -6.92 16.59 3.89
CA CYS A 116 -7.69 15.39 3.60
C CYS A 116 -8.78 15.68 2.54
N ARG A 117 -9.48 14.62 2.11
CA ARG A 117 -10.62 14.73 1.19
C ARG A 117 -11.77 15.62 1.69
N HIS A 118 -11.87 15.84 3.01
CA HIS A 118 -12.84 16.75 3.62
C HIS A 118 -12.39 18.23 3.59
N GLY A 119 -11.24 18.54 2.96
CA GLY A 119 -10.72 19.91 2.85
C GLY A 119 -10.14 20.48 4.15
N ARG A 120 -9.78 19.61 5.10
CA ARG A 120 -9.25 19.97 6.43
C ARG A 120 -7.89 19.33 6.66
N LEU A 121 -7.13 19.81 7.64
CA LEU A 121 -5.81 19.26 7.93
C LEU A 121 -5.87 17.79 8.35
N LEU A 122 -4.97 16.99 7.78
CA LEU A 122 -4.74 15.62 8.21
C LEU A 122 -4.07 15.62 9.59
N PRO A 123 -4.67 15.01 10.63
CA PRO A 123 -4.12 15.03 11.99
C PRO A 123 -2.68 14.50 12.08
N ARG A 124 -2.37 13.43 11.33
CA ARG A 124 -1.01 12.84 11.28
C ARG A 124 0.06 13.73 10.65
N ARG A 125 -0.33 14.82 9.99
CA ARG A 125 0.56 15.73 9.26
C ARG A 125 0.78 17.05 9.98
N VAL A 126 0.13 17.26 11.14
CA VAL A 126 0.22 18.50 11.91
C VAL A 126 1.65 18.81 12.34
N ASP A 127 2.39 17.81 12.80
CA ASP A 127 3.79 17.98 13.23
C ASP A 127 4.74 18.36 12.09
N HIS A 128 4.33 18.11 10.84
CA HIS A 128 5.11 18.37 9.64
C HIS A 128 4.54 19.53 8.82
N LEU A 129 3.61 20.31 9.37
CA LEU A 129 2.86 21.31 8.61
C LEU A 129 3.75 22.37 7.97
N SER A 130 4.83 22.76 8.66
CA SER A 130 5.83 23.74 8.17
C SER A 130 6.58 23.27 6.93
N SER A 131 6.77 21.95 6.76
CA SER A 131 7.41 21.39 5.56
C SER A 131 6.40 21.15 4.43
N LEU A 132 5.13 20.95 4.76
CA LEU A 132 4.08 20.59 3.81
C LEU A 132 3.36 21.77 3.16
N CYS A 133 3.28 22.91 3.86
CA CYS A 133 2.62 24.11 3.34
C CYS A 133 3.40 25.39 3.67
N THR A 134 3.24 26.38 2.81
CA THR A 134 3.82 27.71 2.95
C THR A 134 2.70 28.73 3.03
N ALA A 135 2.72 29.56 4.07
CA ALA A 135 1.86 30.73 4.14
C ALA A 135 2.35 31.75 3.10
N VAL A 136 1.48 32.05 2.14
CA VAL A 136 1.71 33.06 1.12
C VAL A 136 0.67 34.16 1.28
N PRO A 137 0.97 35.34 0.77
CA PRO A 137 -0.02 36.40 0.72
C PRO A 137 -1.27 36.00 -0.06
N ALA A 138 -2.43 36.48 0.39
CA ALA A 138 -3.71 36.16 -0.25
C ALA A 138 -3.70 36.51 -1.75
N ASP A 139 -3.24 37.70 -2.12
CA ASP A 139 -3.20 38.15 -3.51
C ASP A 139 -2.34 37.24 -4.38
N LEU A 140 -1.17 36.84 -3.87
CA LEU A 140 -0.30 35.87 -4.55
C LEU A 140 -1.01 34.52 -4.71
N GLY A 141 -1.63 34.01 -3.65
CA GLY A 141 -2.30 32.72 -3.72
C GLY A 141 -3.50 32.70 -4.66
N HIS A 142 -4.32 33.76 -4.65
CA HIS A 142 -5.42 33.94 -5.60
C HIS A 142 -4.91 34.06 -7.04
N TYR A 143 -3.83 34.79 -7.28
CA TYR A 143 -3.19 34.86 -8.60
C TYR A 143 -2.74 33.49 -9.09
N LEU A 144 -2.08 32.70 -8.25
CA LEU A 144 -1.60 31.36 -8.61
C LEU A 144 -2.75 30.40 -8.94
N LEU A 145 -3.80 30.38 -8.11
CA LEU A 145 -5.00 29.58 -8.35
C LEU A 145 -5.73 30.00 -9.62
N HIS A 146 -5.87 31.30 -9.88
CA HIS A 146 -6.46 31.78 -11.13
C HIS A 146 -5.60 31.40 -12.35
N LYS A 147 -4.27 31.46 -12.22
CA LYS A 147 -3.34 31.21 -13.33
C LYS A 147 -3.24 29.74 -13.70
N PHE A 148 -3.19 28.85 -12.72
CA PHE A 148 -2.95 27.41 -12.91
C PHE A 148 -4.19 26.54 -12.68
N GLY A 149 -5.28 27.11 -12.15
CA GLY A 149 -6.46 26.36 -11.73
C GLY A 149 -6.21 25.51 -10.48
N GLY A 150 -7.16 24.61 -10.19
CA GLY A 150 -7.08 23.68 -9.07
C GLY A 150 -7.71 24.21 -7.78
N GLY A 151 -7.16 23.81 -6.64
CA GLY A 151 -7.67 24.14 -5.32
C GLY A 151 -7.52 23.00 -4.29
N PRO A 152 -8.15 23.14 -3.11
CA PRO A 152 -8.95 24.28 -2.64
C PRO A 152 -8.09 25.46 -2.13
N VAL A 153 -8.67 26.67 -2.06
CA VAL A 153 -8.09 27.80 -1.29
C VAL A 153 -8.09 27.44 0.18
N VAL A 154 -7.00 27.75 0.89
CA VAL A 154 -6.87 27.47 2.32
C VAL A 154 -6.50 28.74 3.06
N SER A 155 -7.45 29.38 3.70
CA SER A 155 -7.21 30.58 4.53
C SER A 155 -6.95 30.20 5.99
N GLU A 156 -7.50 29.07 6.43
CA GLU A 156 -7.45 28.61 7.81
C GLU A 156 -7.10 27.13 7.89
N LEU A 157 -6.36 26.78 8.93
CA LEU A 157 -5.80 25.46 9.14
C LEU A 157 -6.45 24.79 10.36
N HIS A 158 -7.57 24.12 10.09
CA HIS A 158 -8.32 23.36 11.11
C HIS A 158 -8.11 21.87 10.94
N HIS A 159 -7.93 21.16 12.06
CA HIS A 159 -7.83 19.71 12.08
C HIS A 159 -9.13 19.07 11.59
N CYS A 160 -9.01 17.96 10.86
CA CYS A 160 -10.18 17.20 10.44
C CYS A 160 -10.63 16.27 11.56
N LEU A 161 -11.71 16.62 12.27
CA LEU A 161 -12.29 15.76 13.32
C LEU A 161 -12.71 14.37 12.81
N VAL A 162 -13.21 14.27 11.58
CA VAL A 162 -13.60 13.00 10.97
C VAL A 162 -12.38 12.09 10.77
N CYS A 163 -11.31 12.63 10.19
CA CYS A 163 -10.06 11.87 10.00
C CYS A 163 -9.36 11.57 11.33
N ASP A 164 -9.48 12.45 12.32
CA ASP A 164 -8.90 12.24 13.65
C ASP A 164 -9.58 11.11 14.39
N LYS A 165 -10.93 11.12 14.43
CA LYS A 165 -11.72 10.04 15.02
C LYS A 165 -11.40 8.70 14.35
N HIS A 166 -11.38 8.67 13.02
CA HIS A 166 -11.04 7.46 12.27
C HIS A 166 -9.60 7.00 12.54
N TRP A 167 -8.65 7.93 12.64
CA TRP A 167 -7.27 7.62 12.97
C TRP A 167 -7.13 6.99 14.35
N ARG A 168 -7.72 7.60 15.38
CA ARG A 168 -7.69 7.10 16.75
C ARG A 168 -8.32 5.72 16.85
N TRP A 169 -9.48 5.53 16.21
CA TRP A 169 -10.13 4.21 16.13
C TRP A 169 -9.21 3.17 15.48
N LEU A 170 -8.52 3.50 14.39
CA LEU A 170 -7.56 2.59 13.76
C LEU A 170 -6.36 2.26 14.66
N GLN A 171 -5.88 3.23 15.45
CA GLN A 171 -4.78 2.99 16.39
C GLN A 171 -5.21 2.07 17.53
N GLU A 172 -6.38 2.33 18.11
CA GLU A 172 -6.96 1.48 19.16
C GLU A 172 -7.22 0.07 18.65
N LYS A 173 -7.84 -0.08 17.47
CA LYS A 173 -8.09 -1.38 16.83
C LYS A 173 -6.78 -2.17 16.67
N ARG A 174 -5.71 -1.58 16.14
CA ARG A 174 -4.40 -2.27 16.02
C ARG A 174 -3.85 -2.70 17.36
N ALA A 175 -3.88 -1.81 18.35
CA ALA A 175 -3.33 -2.09 19.67
C ALA A 175 -4.06 -3.26 20.33
N VAL A 176 -5.40 -3.26 20.28
CA VAL A 176 -6.24 -4.32 20.82
C VAL A 176 -6.03 -5.64 20.08
N GLU A 177 -6.04 -5.63 18.75
CA GLU A 177 -5.84 -6.84 17.95
C GLU A 177 -4.47 -7.48 18.19
N LYS A 178 -3.41 -6.66 18.19
CA LYS A 178 -2.04 -7.13 18.44
C LYS A 178 -1.89 -7.70 19.84
N LEU A 179 -2.45 -7.02 20.85
CA LEU A 179 -2.38 -7.45 22.23
C LEU A 179 -3.12 -8.79 22.42
N ARG A 180 -4.36 -8.89 21.94
CA ARG A 180 -5.18 -10.11 22.09
C ARG A 180 -4.59 -11.29 21.33
N PHE A 181 -4.14 -11.08 20.09
CA PHE A 181 -3.48 -12.13 19.31
C PHE A 181 -2.24 -12.65 20.06
N LYS A 182 -1.40 -11.75 20.58
CA LYS A 182 -0.21 -12.14 21.34
C LYS A 182 -0.55 -12.88 22.63
N GLN A 183 -1.53 -12.40 23.40
CA GLN A 183 -1.96 -13.06 24.63
C GLN A 183 -2.47 -14.49 24.36
N LEU A 184 -3.23 -14.68 23.29
CA LEU A 184 -3.73 -15.99 22.89
C LEU A 184 -2.59 -16.90 22.42
N ASP A 185 -1.68 -16.39 21.58
CA ASP A 185 -0.48 -17.12 21.13
C ASP A 185 0.43 -17.52 22.30
N ASP A 186 0.63 -16.64 23.28
CA ASP A 186 1.39 -16.93 24.51
C ASP A 186 0.68 -18.00 25.36
N ALA A 187 -0.66 -17.96 25.48
CA ALA A 187 -1.44 -18.97 26.20
C ALA A 187 -1.36 -20.35 25.53
N ILE A 188 -1.45 -20.41 24.21
CA ILE A 188 -1.29 -21.66 23.43
C ILE A 188 0.11 -22.22 23.64
N ARG A 189 1.16 -21.39 23.49
CA ARG A 189 2.55 -21.82 23.72
C ARG A 189 2.80 -22.31 25.13
N SER A 190 2.24 -21.64 26.14
CA SER A 190 2.33 -22.08 27.53
C SER A 190 1.68 -23.45 27.74
N THR A 191 0.55 -23.69 27.08
CA THR A 191 -0.20 -24.96 27.16
C THR A 191 0.55 -26.10 26.48
N LEU A 192 1.17 -25.83 25.33
CA LEU A 192 2.07 -26.78 24.66
C LEU A 192 3.27 -27.11 25.55
N TYR A 193 3.86 -26.11 26.20
CA TYR A 193 5.02 -26.29 27.08
C TYR A 193 4.69 -27.08 28.35
N SER A 194 3.49 -26.90 28.93
CA SER A 194 3.05 -27.66 30.12
C SER A 194 2.65 -29.11 29.79
N GLY A 195 2.61 -29.49 28.51
CA GLY A 195 2.18 -30.81 28.06
C GLY A 195 0.67 -31.04 28.11
N SER A 196 -0.12 -30.00 28.39
CA SER A 196 -1.58 -30.05 28.49
C SER A 196 -2.26 -29.93 27.12
N VAL A 197 -1.70 -30.59 26.11
CA VAL A 197 -2.08 -30.44 24.70
C VAL A 197 -3.52 -30.89 24.44
N GLU A 198 -4.08 -31.77 25.26
CA GLU A 198 -5.48 -32.22 25.24
C GLU A 198 -6.48 -31.08 25.49
N SER A 199 -6.02 -29.91 25.92
CA SER A 199 -6.83 -28.69 26.03
C SER A 199 -6.83 -27.81 24.77
N LEU A 200 -6.09 -28.22 23.72
CA LEU A 200 -5.98 -27.51 22.44
C LEU A 200 -6.66 -28.28 21.30
N TYR A 201 -7.12 -27.55 20.29
CA TYR A 201 -7.71 -28.17 19.09
C TYR A 201 -6.70 -29.03 18.32
N SER A 202 -5.40 -28.70 18.39
CA SER A 202 -4.32 -29.42 17.69
C SER A 202 -4.15 -30.87 18.14
N SER A 203 -4.70 -31.28 19.28
CA SER A 203 -4.74 -32.68 19.71
C SER A 203 -5.81 -33.53 19.01
N TYR A 204 -6.80 -32.89 18.39
CA TYR A 204 -7.98 -33.57 17.85
C TYR A 204 -8.25 -33.27 16.38
N LEU A 205 -7.71 -32.18 15.84
CA LEU A 205 -7.94 -31.69 14.49
C LEU A 205 -6.63 -31.57 13.69
N PRO A 206 -6.68 -31.71 12.35
CA PRO A 206 -5.57 -31.33 11.50
C PRO A 206 -5.23 -29.82 11.64
N PRO A 207 -4.02 -29.39 11.24
CA PRO A 207 -3.65 -27.98 11.31
C PRO A 207 -4.57 -27.07 10.48
N SER A 208 -5.07 -25.99 11.07
CA SER A 208 -5.80 -24.95 10.34
C SER A 208 -4.86 -24.14 9.44
N LEU A 209 -5.40 -23.66 8.33
CA LEU A 209 -4.69 -22.89 7.31
C LEU A 209 -5.31 -21.51 7.14
N ILE A 210 -4.45 -20.53 6.85
CA ILE A 210 -4.85 -19.19 6.47
C ILE A 210 -4.09 -18.72 5.23
N SER A 211 -4.76 -17.97 4.35
CA SER A 211 -4.13 -17.32 3.21
C SER A 211 -2.95 -16.47 3.68
N ARG A 212 -1.75 -16.77 3.16
CA ARG A 212 -0.53 -16.05 3.54
C ARG A 212 -0.61 -14.58 3.15
N THR A 213 -1.22 -14.28 2.02
CA THR A 213 -1.46 -12.91 1.56
C THR A 213 -2.34 -12.14 2.53
N TRP A 214 -3.42 -12.76 3.00
CA TRP A 214 -4.32 -12.15 3.99
C TRP A 214 -3.59 -11.91 5.31
N PHE A 215 -2.89 -12.93 5.83
CA PHE A 215 -2.18 -12.81 7.11
C PHE A 215 -1.07 -11.75 7.06
N MET A 216 -0.31 -11.66 5.96
CA MET A 216 0.69 -10.60 5.77
C MET A 216 0.05 -9.21 5.73
N SER A 217 -1.16 -9.07 5.19
CA SER A 217 -1.90 -7.80 5.24
C SER A 217 -2.33 -7.45 6.66
N TRP A 218 -2.80 -8.43 7.43
CA TRP A 218 -3.11 -8.25 8.85
C TRP A 218 -1.86 -7.89 9.67
N GLU A 219 -0.75 -8.61 9.47
CA GLU A 219 0.52 -8.35 10.16
C GLU A 219 1.05 -6.94 9.84
N LYS A 220 0.98 -6.54 8.57
CA LYS A 220 1.32 -5.18 8.15
C LYS A 220 0.42 -4.15 8.81
N PHE A 221 -0.89 -4.42 8.94
CA PHE A 221 -1.82 -3.54 9.65
C PHE A 221 -1.40 -3.38 11.12
N VAL A 222 -1.24 -4.45 11.89
CA VAL A 222 -0.94 -4.33 13.33
C VAL A 222 0.45 -3.74 13.63
N ASN A 223 1.38 -3.78 12.68
CA ASN A 223 2.76 -3.29 12.87
C ASN A 223 3.07 -1.93 12.23
N ASN A 224 2.30 -1.48 11.23
CA ASN A 224 2.56 -0.21 10.55
C ASN A 224 1.37 0.74 10.69
N PRO A 225 1.50 1.88 11.42
CA PRO A 225 0.41 2.83 11.66
C PRO A 225 -0.27 3.32 10.38
N CYS A 226 0.42 3.40 9.25
CA CYS A 226 -0.12 3.92 8.00
C CYS A 226 -0.86 2.90 7.14
N SER A 227 -0.89 1.62 7.50
CA SER A 227 -1.50 0.57 6.67
C SER A 227 -2.99 0.40 6.95
N GLU A 228 -3.83 0.12 5.97
CA GLU A 228 -5.26 -0.14 6.21
C GLU A 228 -5.47 -1.57 6.78
N PRO A 229 -6.55 -1.82 7.53
CA PRO A 229 -6.89 -3.18 7.97
C PRO A 229 -7.20 -4.07 6.76
N PRO A 230 -6.92 -5.38 6.84
CA PRO A 230 -7.35 -6.30 5.79
C PRO A 230 -8.88 -6.36 5.72
N GLY A 231 -9.38 -6.85 4.59
CA GLY A 231 -10.79 -7.24 4.46
C GLY A 231 -11.11 -8.53 5.24
N PRO A 232 -12.30 -9.11 5.02
CA PRO A 232 -12.64 -10.42 5.58
C PRO A 232 -11.59 -11.49 5.25
N VAL A 233 -11.44 -12.49 6.11
CA VAL A 233 -10.55 -13.63 5.84
C VAL A 233 -11.00 -14.29 4.55
N ASP A 234 -10.12 -14.42 3.58
CA ASP A 234 -10.39 -15.11 2.31
C ASP A 234 -9.43 -16.28 2.15
N ASN A 235 -9.98 -17.48 2.39
CA ASN A 235 -9.31 -18.74 2.20
C ASN A 235 -9.79 -19.48 0.94
N THR A 236 -10.75 -18.95 0.19
CA THR A 236 -11.23 -19.61 -1.05
C THR A 236 -10.12 -19.73 -2.09
N VAL A 237 -9.15 -18.80 -2.05
CA VAL A 237 -7.93 -18.83 -2.88
C VAL A 237 -7.04 -20.06 -2.64
N LEU A 238 -7.21 -20.74 -1.51
CA LEU A 238 -6.49 -21.96 -1.17
C LEU A 238 -7.14 -23.22 -1.75
N LEU A 239 -8.38 -23.12 -2.20
CA LEU A 239 -9.18 -24.28 -2.58
C LEU A 239 -9.32 -24.38 -4.11
N TYR A 240 -9.58 -25.60 -4.57
CA TYR A 240 -10.13 -25.85 -5.88
C TYR A 240 -11.27 -26.86 -5.78
N LYS A 241 -12.21 -26.79 -6.72
CA LYS A 241 -13.30 -27.74 -6.82
C LYS A 241 -12.85 -28.94 -7.65
N ALA A 242 -12.81 -30.12 -7.04
CA ALA A 242 -12.47 -31.35 -7.72
C ALA A 242 -13.62 -31.82 -8.63
N LYS A 243 -13.35 -32.81 -9.49
CA LYS A 243 -14.32 -33.34 -10.46
C LYS A 243 -15.56 -33.97 -9.80
N ASP A 244 -15.39 -34.49 -8.60
CA ASP A 244 -16.46 -35.05 -7.74
C ASP A 244 -17.30 -33.96 -7.05
N GLY A 245 -16.97 -32.67 -7.27
CA GLY A 245 -17.66 -31.53 -6.69
C GLY A 245 -17.17 -31.14 -5.29
N THR A 246 -16.23 -31.89 -4.71
CA THR A 246 -15.66 -31.60 -3.39
C THR A 246 -14.63 -30.47 -3.43
N GLU A 247 -14.48 -29.72 -2.34
CA GLU A 247 -13.42 -28.73 -2.20
C GLU A 247 -12.17 -29.38 -1.62
N ARG A 248 -11.02 -29.11 -2.25
CA ARG A 248 -9.73 -29.68 -1.84
C ARG A 248 -8.67 -28.60 -1.83
N LEU A 249 -7.64 -28.81 -1.00
CA LEU A 249 -6.50 -27.90 -0.93
C LEU A 249 -5.76 -27.86 -2.28
N LYS A 250 -5.63 -26.68 -2.85
CA LYS A 250 -4.93 -26.47 -4.11
C LYS A 250 -3.43 -26.77 -3.94
N PRO A 251 -2.82 -27.56 -4.84
CA PRO A 251 -1.37 -27.79 -4.82
C PRO A 251 -0.60 -26.47 -4.92
N LEU A 252 0.50 -26.36 -4.18
CA LEU A 252 1.37 -25.17 -4.17
C LEU A 252 0.65 -23.86 -3.79
N SER A 253 -0.48 -23.95 -3.08
CA SER A 253 -1.17 -22.77 -2.55
C SER A 253 -0.31 -22.05 -1.52
N ASN A 254 -0.38 -20.71 -1.52
CA ASN A 254 0.41 -19.88 -0.62
C ASN A 254 -0.33 -19.66 0.71
N PHE A 255 -0.23 -20.66 1.59
CA PHE A 255 -0.84 -20.63 2.91
C PHE A 255 0.18 -20.50 4.04
N MET A 256 -0.33 -20.29 5.24
CA MET A 256 0.39 -20.42 6.50
C MET A 256 -0.40 -21.36 7.41
N ARG A 257 0.29 -22.24 8.15
CA ARG A 257 -0.33 -22.99 9.24
C ARG A 257 -0.56 -22.05 10.42
N ILE A 258 -1.71 -22.19 11.05
CA ILE A 258 -2.10 -21.37 12.20
C ILE A 258 -2.84 -22.25 13.19
N GLU A 259 -2.61 -22.02 14.48
CA GLU A 259 -3.40 -22.68 15.52
C GLU A 259 -4.86 -22.24 15.42
N ARG A 260 -5.78 -23.19 15.59
CA ARG A 260 -7.19 -22.97 15.30
C ARG A 260 -7.79 -21.84 16.15
N GLU A 261 -7.35 -21.72 17.39
CA GLU A 261 -7.74 -20.67 18.33
C GLU A 261 -7.43 -19.28 17.75
N LEU A 262 -6.24 -19.10 17.15
CA LEU A 262 -5.85 -17.86 16.49
C LEU A 262 -6.65 -17.62 15.20
N TYR A 263 -6.94 -18.67 14.43
CA TYR A 263 -7.81 -18.56 13.26
C TYR A 263 -9.22 -18.10 13.63
N ILE A 264 -9.84 -18.70 14.64
CA ILE A 264 -11.17 -18.32 15.13
C ILE A 264 -11.15 -16.87 15.61
N PHE A 265 -10.13 -16.46 16.38
CA PHE A 265 -9.98 -15.09 16.81
C PHE A 265 -9.98 -14.12 15.61
N LEU A 266 -9.14 -14.38 14.59
CA LEU A 266 -9.05 -13.53 13.39
C LEU A 266 -10.37 -13.52 12.61
N ARG A 267 -11.01 -14.68 12.43
CA ARG A 267 -12.31 -14.81 11.77
C ARG A 267 -13.42 -14.11 12.56
N ALA A 268 -13.38 -14.09 13.89
CA ALA A 268 -14.37 -13.40 14.71
C ALA A 268 -14.31 -11.88 14.53
N ILE A 269 -13.11 -11.31 14.42
CA ILE A 269 -12.93 -9.85 14.30
C ILE A 269 -12.95 -9.32 12.85
N TYR A 270 -12.73 -10.18 11.85
CA TYR A 270 -12.75 -9.80 10.42
C TYR A 270 -13.88 -10.44 9.60
N GLY A 271 -14.48 -11.52 10.09
CA GLY A 271 -15.41 -12.35 9.32
C GLY A 271 -14.72 -13.14 8.21
N GLY A 272 -15.52 -13.65 7.28
CA GLY A 272 -15.05 -14.40 6.11
C GLY A 272 -14.88 -15.90 6.35
N GLY A 273 -13.98 -16.51 5.58
CA GLY A 273 -13.74 -17.95 5.53
C GLY A 273 -13.36 -18.43 4.11
N PRO A 274 -13.59 -19.71 3.78
CA PRO A 274 -13.97 -20.80 4.70
C PRO A 274 -12.83 -21.19 5.66
N GLU A 275 -13.13 -21.99 6.68
CA GLU A 275 -12.09 -22.65 7.49
C GLU A 275 -11.49 -23.79 6.65
N VAL A 276 -10.16 -23.82 6.55
CA VAL A 276 -9.43 -24.77 5.71
C VAL A 276 -8.41 -25.49 6.57
N PHE A 277 -8.32 -26.81 6.40
CA PHE A 277 -7.44 -27.69 7.14
C PHE A 277 -6.40 -28.34 6.23
N LEU A 278 -5.22 -28.59 6.77
CA LEU A 278 -4.19 -29.35 6.09
C LEU A 278 -4.51 -30.85 6.14
N MET A 279 -5.19 -31.33 5.11
CA MET A 279 -5.59 -32.73 4.93
C MET A 279 -5.61 -33.11 3.45
N ASP A 280 -5.38 -34.39 3.16
CA ASP A 280 -5.42 -34.94 1.79
C ASP A 280 -6.85 -35.22 1.31
N ASP A 281 -7.73 -35.49 2.27
CA ASP A 281 -9.16 -35.69 2.06
C ASP A 281 -9.86 -34.38 1.65
N PRO A 282 -11.10 -34.47 1.11
CA PRO A 282 -11.97 -33.31 0.95
C PRO A 282 -12.05 -32.46 2.21
N GLN A 283 -12.10 -31.13 2.03
CA GLN A 283 -12.44 -30.24 3.12
C GLN A 283 -13.86 -30.54 3.60
N TRP A 284 -14.07 -30.50 4.90
CA TRP A 284 -15.39 -30.64 5.50
C TRP A 284 -16.32 -29.52 5.03
N THR A 285 -17.55 -29.89 4.68
CA THR A 285 -18.64 -28.92 4.56
C THR A 285 -18.92 -28.27 5.90
N GLU A 286 -19.61 -27.13 5.91
CA GLU A 286 -19.94 -26.41 7.14
C GLU A 286 -20.72 -27.28 8.15
N SER A 287 -21.60 -28.16 7.66
CA SER A 287 -22.34 -29.12 8.50
C SER A 287 -21.43 -30.18 9.11
N GLU A 288 -20.59 -30.82 8.29
CA GLU A 288 -19.65 -31.85 8.76
C GLU A 288 -18.65 -31.26 9.75
N LEU A 289 -18.13 -30.06 9.48
CA LEU A 289 -17.22 -29.37 10.39
C LEU A 289 -17.93 -29.07 11.72
N SER A 290 -19.17 -28.60 11.69
CA SER A 290 -19.94 -28.35 12.92
C SER A 290 -20.11 -29.62 13.77
N GLU A 291 -20.35 -30.77 13.14
CA GLU A 291 -20.48 -32.06 13.83
C GLU A 291 -19.14 -32.51 14.44
N VAL A 292 -18.06 -32.45 13.65
CA VAL A 292 -16.70 -32.77 14.12
C VAL A 292 -16.32 -31.90 15.31
N LEU A 293 -16.56 -30.59 15.24
CA LEU A 293 -16.25 -29.65 16.30
C LEU A 293 -17.04 -29.93 17.58
N SER A 294 -18.34 -30.26 17.47
CA SER A 294 -19.15 -30.61 18.64
C SER A 294 -18.59 -31.82 19.39
N GLU A 295 -18.10 -32.83 18.66
CA GLU A 295 -17.47 -34.00 19.28
C GLU A 295 -16.09 -33.69 19.89
N VAL A 296 -15.30 -32.83 19.25
CA VAL A 296 -14.01 -32.37 19.79
C VAL A 296 -14.21 -31.56 21.07
N GLU A 297 -15.14 -30.61 21.09
CA GLU A 297 -15.44 -29.79 22.27
C GLU A 297 -15.91 -30.64 23.46
N LYS A 298 -16.73 -31.67 23.21
CA LYS A 298 -17.12 -32.65 24.24
C LYS A 298 -15.91 -33.37 24.83
N LYS A 299 -14.91 -33.73 24.01
CA LYS A 299 -13.67 -34.39 24.48
C LYS A 299 -12.81 -33.44 25.29
N MET A 300 -12.60 -32.21 24.81
CA MET A 300 -11.84 -31.18 25.52
C MET A 300 -12.46 -30.85 26.89
N TRP A 301 -13.80 -30.77 26.98
CA TRP A 301 -14.50 -30.52 28.24
C TRP A 301 -14.47 -31.69 29.23
N LYS A 302 -14.49 -32.94 28.72
CA LYS A 302 -14.35 -34.15 29.57
C LYS A 302 -12.94 -34.28 30.15
N SER A 303 -11.92 -33.87 29.42
CA SER A 303 -10.52 -33.92 29.87
C SER A 303 -10.16 -32.82 30.88
N ASN A 304 -10.94 -31.74 30.95
CA ASN A 304 -10.65 -30.59 31.82
C ASN A 304 -11.88 -30.08 32.56
N SER A 305 -12.11 -30.54 33.79
CA SER A 305 -13.07 -29.96 34.72
C SER A 305 -12.70 -28.55 35.25
N ASN A 306 -11.54 -28.00 34.84
CA ASN A 306 -11.02 -26.67 35.24
C ASN A 306 -10.63 -25.74 34.05
N MET A 307 -11.14 -25.97 32.83
CA MET A 307 -10.75 -25.21 31.62
C MET A 307 -11.38 -23.81 31.52
N TYR A 308 -10.98 -22.88 32.39
CA TYR A 308 -11.37 -21.48 32.29
C TYR A 308 -10.43 -20.63 31.41
N CYS A 309 -9.29 -21.17 30.94
CA CYS A 309 -8.16 -20.32 30.55
C CYS A 309 -8.07 -19.92 29.07
N ILE A 310 -8.58 -20.70 28.09
CA ILE A 310 -8.38 -20.39 26.66
C ILE A 310 -9.70 -20.00 25.96
N SER A 311 -10.82 -20.65 26.31
CA SER A 311 -12.13 -20.31 25.75
C SER A 311 -12.62 -18.91 26.12
N GLN A 312 -12.18 -18.36 27.27
CA GLN A 312 -12.51 -16.99 27.69
C GLN A 312 -11.85 -15.89 26.83
N PHE A 313 -10.83 -16.20 26.04
CA PHE A 313 -10.17 -15.23 25.16
C PHE A 313 -10.71 -15.22 23.72
N ILE A 314 -11.57 -16.19 23.38
CA ILE A 314 -12.10 -16.37 22.02
C ILE A 314 -13.40 -15.56 21.80
N LEU A 315 -14.06 -15.11 22.87
CA LEU A 315 -15.31 -14.31 22.83
C LEU A 315 -15.07 -12.83 23.21
#